data_AF-A0A8S3K5G8-F1
#
_entry.id   AF-A0A8S3K5G8-F1
#
_cell.length_a   1.000
_cell.length_b   1.000
_cell.length_c   1.000
_cell.angle_alpha   90.00
_cell.angle_beta   90.00
_cell.angle_gamma   90.00
#
_symmetry.space_group_name_H-M   'P 1'
#
loop_
_entity.id
_entity.type
_entity.pdbx_description
1 polymer ?
#
loop_
_entity_poly.entity_id
_entity_poly.type
_entity_poly.pdbx_seq_one_letter_code
_entity_poly.pdbx_strand_id
1 'polypeptide(L)'
;KFLRQIFPTESISEPIKYNFTRWGQDTLAYGSYSNIAVHASPDTIKRLAKETSDGRIHWAGEHANVNCGTEDWALGCVHSAFQSGQRAAKAIRSQLCSS
;
A
#
# COMPACT_ATOMS: atom_id res chain seq x y z
N LYS A 1 25.92 -15.90 -9.40
CA LYS A 1 27.21 -15.97 -8.65
C LYS A 1 27.00 -16.21 -7.16
N PHE A 2 26.23 -15.38 -6.44
CA PHE A 2 25.97 -15.55 -5.01
C PHE A 2 25.52 -16.96 -4.57
N LEU A 3 24.51 -17.54 -5.24
CA LEU A 3 24.02 -18.87 -4.86
C LEU A 3 25.09 -19.97 -4.96
N ARG A 4 25.95 -19.94 -5.99
CA ARG A 4 27.06 -20.89 -6.16
C ARG A 4 28.15 -20.74 -5.08
N GLN A 5 28.21 -19.59 -4.40
CA GLN A 5 29.14 -19.36 -3.28
C GLN A 5 28.57 -19.91 -1.97
N ILE A 6 27.26 -19.76 -1.74
CA ILE A 6 26.58 -20.31 -0.56
C ILE A 6 26.51 -21.84 -0.63
N PHE A 7 26.33 -22.40 -1.83
CA PHE A 7 26.20 -23.84 -2.05
C PHE A 7 27.34 -24.36 -2.95
N PRO A 8 28.58 -24.51 -2.40
CA PRO A 8 29.76 -24.82 -3.20
C PRO A 8 29.82 -26.27 -3.71
N THR A 9 29.12 -27.19 -3.04
CA THR A 9 29.04 -28.61 -3.43
C THR A 9 27.95 -28.87 -4.48
N GLU A 10 27.06 -27.90 -4.71
CA GLU A 10 25.92 -28.05 -5.61
C GLU A 10 26.24 -27.51 -7.01
N SER A 11 25.92 -28.32 -8.03
CA SER A 11 25.95 -27.86 -9.42
C SER A 11 24.67 -27.10 -9.75
N ILE A 12 24.61 -25.83 -9.35
CA ILE A 12 23.50 -24.94 -9.69
C ILE A 12 23.49 -24.72 -11.21
N SER A 13 22.37 -24.88 -11.91
CA SER A 13 22.31 -24.58 -13.35
C SER A 13 22.05 -23.10 -13.60
N GLU A 14 22.22 -22.66 -14.86
CA GLU A 14 21.77 -21.33 -15.25
C GLU A 14 20.23 -21.25 -15.24
N PRO A 15 19.64 -20.10 -14.83
CA PRO A 15 18.20 -19.95 -14.78
C PRO A 15 17.58 -20.03 -16.19
N ILE A 16 16.50 -20.81 -16.33
CA ILE A 16 15.75 -20.94 -17.58
C ILE A 16 14.98 -19.65 -17.90
N LYS A 17 14.57 -18.91 -16.86
CA LYS A 17 13.86 -17.64 -16.97
C LYS A 17 14.14 -16.76 -15.76
N TYR A 18 14.13 -15.46 -15.97
CA TYR A 18 14.19 -14.46 -14.90
C TYR A 18 13.11 -13.40 -15.11
N ASN A 19 12.53 -12.92 -14.01
CA ASN A 19 11.66 -11.76 -13.99
C ASN A 19 12.22 -10.78 -12.94
N PHE A 20 12.30 -9.50 -13.30
CA PHE A 20 12.75 -8.43 -12.41
C PHE A 20 11.67 -7.35 -12.37
N THR A 21 11.21 -7.02 -11.18
CA THR A 21 10.28 -5.90 -10.99
C THR A 21 11.04 -4.58 -10.90
N ARG A 22 10.48 -3.51 -11.45
CA ARG A 22 11.01 -2.15 -11.33
C ARG A 22 9.91 -1.20 -10.84
N TRP A 23 9.38 -1.45 -9.65
CA TRP A 23 8.24 -0.72 -9.08
C TRP A 23 8.42 0.80 -9.08
N GLY A 24 9.62 1.31 -8.80
CA GLY A 24 9.91 2.75 -8.87
C GLY A 24 9.92 3.35 -10.28
N GLN A 25 9.95 2.53 -11.34
CA GLN A 25 9.87 2.96 -12.74
C GLN A 25 8.50 2.67 -13.36
N ASP A 26 7.63 1.95 -12.67
CA ASP A 26 6.28 1.66 -13.13
C ASP A 26 5.43 2.93 -13.01
N THR A 27 4.92 3.45 -14.15
CA THR A 27 4.15 4.69 -14.21
C THR A 27 2.75 4.59 -13.59
N LEU A 28 2.32 3.39 -13.19
CA LEU A 28 1.06 3.18 -12.48
C LEU A 28 1.26 3.05 -10.96
N ALA A 29 2.50 2.81 -10.49
CA ALA A 29 2.79 2.58 -9.08
C ALA A 29 3.75 3.63 -8.48
N TYR A 30 4.76 4.07 -9.24
CA TYR A 30 5.83 5.00 -8.82
C TYR A 30 6.60 4.59 -7.54
N GLY A 31 6.46 3.35 -7.10
CA GLY A 31 7.00 2.86 -5.83
C GLY A 31 6.42 1.51 -5.47
N SER A 32 6.90 0.92 -4.37
CA SER A 32 6.38 -0.36 -3.88
C SER A 32 5.15 -0.17 -3.00
N TYR A 33 5.29 0.62 -1.93
CA TYR A 33 4.26 0.89 -0.94
C TYR A 33 4.69 2.04 -0.02
N SER A 34 3.75 2.61 0.71
CA SER A 34 3.99 3.73 1.63
C SER A 34 4.73 3.30 2.90
N ASN A 35 5.48 4.24 3.47
CA ASN A 35 6.06 4.16 4.81
C ASN A 35 5.81 5.49 5.56
N ILE A 36 6.08 5.52 6.86
CA ILE A 36 6.11 6.79 7.60
C ILE A 36 7.50 7.40 7.43
N ALA A 37 7.61 8.37 6.53
CA ALA A 37 8.83 9.14 6.33
C ALA A 37 9.22 9.94 7.58
N VAL A 38 10.47 10.38 7.66
CA VAL A 38 10.91 11.35 8.68
C VAL A 38 10.01 12.58 8.56
N HIS A 39 9.50 13.06 9.70
CA HIS A 39 8.51 14.15 9.83
C HIS A 39 7.06 13.81 9.44
N ALA A 40 6.78 12.61 8.93
CA ALA A 40 5.40 12.12 8.83
C ALA A 40 4.93 11.56 10.18
N SER A 41 3.61 11.51 10.34
CA SER A 41 2.96 11.00 11.55
C SER A 41 1.64 10.33 11.18
N PRO A 42 0.99 9.60 12.09
CA PRO A 42 -0.36 9.06 11.85
C PRO A 42 -1.37 10.14 11.41
N ASP A 43 -1.18 11.40 11.81
CA ASP A 43 -2.01 12.52 11.35
C ASP A 43 -1.88 12.78 9.83
N THR A 44 -0.70 12.52 9.25
CA THR A 44 -0.49 12.61 7.80
C THR A 44 -1.37 11.61 7.06
N ILE A 45 -1.48 10.38 7.58
CA ILE A 45 -2.35 9.35 7.01
C ILE A 45 -3.82 9.70 7.20
N LYS A 46 -4.21 10.23 8.36
CA LYS A 46 -5.58 10.74 8.59
C LYS A 46 -5.96 11.82 7.58
N ARG A 47 -5.02 12.72 7.25
CA ARG A 47 -5.24 13.76 6.23
C ARG A 47 -5.37 13.16 4.82
N LEU A 48 -4.54 12.20 4.44
CA LEU A 48 -4.66 11.50 3.15
C LEU A 48 -5.98 10.75 3.00
N ALA A 49 -6.47 10.19 4.10
CA ALA A 49 -7.68 9.38 4.15
C ALA A 49 -8.98 10.18 4.21
N LYS A 50 -8.90 11.50 4.40
CA LYS A 50 -10.05 12.40 4.54
C LYS A 50 -10.68 12.68 3.17
N GLU A 51 -12.00 12.67 3.10
CA GLU A 51 -12.74 13.08 1.91
C GLU A 51 -12.44 14.54 1.50
N THR A 52 -12.58 14.82 0.20
CA THR A 52 -12.35 16.14 -0.39
C THR A 52 -13.51 16.55 -1.30
N SER A 53 -13.54 17.80 -1.78
CA SER A 53 -14.66 18.35 -2.55
C SER A 53 -16.01 18.16 -1.87
N ASP A 54 -16.15 18.61 -0.63
CA ASP A 54 -17.38 18.54 0.18
C ASP A 54 -17.98 17.12 0.24
N GLY A 55 -17.11 16.12 0.36
CA GLY A 55 -17.51 14.71 0.45
C GLY A 55 -17.80 14.03 -0.89
N ARG A 56 -17.56 14.68 -2.03
CA ARG A 56 -17.72 14.07 -3.36
C ARG A 56 -16.55 13.16 -3.76
N ILE A 57 -15.35 13.39 -3.23
CA ILE A 57 -14.16 12.60 -3.54
C ILE A 57 -13.70 11.86 -2.29
N HIS A 58 -13.65 10.53 -2.38
CA HIS A 58 -13.22 9.63 -1.31
C HIS A 58 -11.87 8.99 -1.65
N TRP A 59 -10.99 8.88 -0.66
CA TRP A 59 -9.65 8.32 -0.82
C TRP A 59 -9.53 6.98 -0.09
N ALA A 60 -9.04 5.97 -0.81
CA ALA A 60 -8.81 4.61 -0.32
C ALA A 60 -7.53 4.02 -0.94
N GLY A 61 -7.01 2.97 -0.32
CA GLY A 61 -5.73 2.36 -0.68
C GLY A 61 -4.86 2.13 0.54
N GLU A 62 -3.73 1.44 0.35
CA GLU A 62 -2.80 1.08 1.42
C GLU A 62 -2.32 2.31 2.23
N HIS A 63 -2.18 3.45 1.55
CA HIS A 63 -1.71 4.74 2.08
C HIS A 63 -2.78 5.55 2.81
N ALA A 64 -4.04 5.11 2.78
CA ALA A 64 -5.22 5.87 3.22
C ALA A 64 -6.03 5.12 4.30
N ASN A 65 -5.37 4.28 5.10
CA ASN A 65 -6.02 3.60 6.23
C ASN A 65 -5.70 4.30 7.56
N VAL A 66 -6.73 4.91 8.14
CA VAL A 66 -6.63 5.68 9.40
C VAL A 66 -6.41 4.83 10.65
N ASN A 67 -6.58 3.51 10.54
CA ASN A 67 -6.36 2.58 11.65
C ASN A 67 -4.87 2.32 11.93
N CYS A 68 -3.96 3.00 11.21
CA CYS A 68 -2.52 2.96 11.43
C CYS A 68 -2.05 3.49 12.80
N GLY A 69 -2.96 3.89 13.70
CA GLY A 69 -2.66 4.38 15.05
C GLY A 69 -3.12 3.48 16.19
N THR A 70 -3.78 2.35 15.89
CA THR A 70 -3.94 1.24 16.84
C THR A 70 -2.78 0.26 16.65
N GLU A 71 -2.58 -0.67 17.58
CA GLU A 71 -1.43 -1.59 17.64
C GLU A 71 -1.17 -2.37 16.33
N ASP A 72 -2.14 -2.41 15.43
CA ASP A 72 -2.09 -2.94 14.07
C ASP A 72 -1.59 -1.91 13.03
N TRP A 73 -0.26 -1.78 12.90
CA TRP A 73 0.38 -0.99 11.86
C TRP A 73 0.18 -1.62 10.47
N ALA A 74 -0.74 -1.06 9.67
CA ALA A 74 -1.17 -1.67 8.40
C ALA A 74 -0.69 -0.95 7.12
N LEU A 75 0.11 0.11 7.21
CA LEU A 75 0.63 0.81 5.99
C LEU A 75 1.41 -0.16 5.10
N GLY A 76 1.27 0.00 3.78
CA GLY A 76 1.90 -0.88 2.79
C GLY A 76 1.37 -2.31 2.72
N CYS A 77 0.29 -2.63 3.43
CA CYS A 77 -0.29 -3.96 3.44
C CYS A 77 -1.55 -4.07 2.57
N VAL A 78 -1.79 -5.25 2.00
CA VAL A 78 -2.99 -5.55 1.20
C VAL A 78 -4.27 -5.41 2.03
N HIS A 79 -4.28 -5.91 3.28
CA HIS A 79 -5.46 -5.81 4.15
C HIS A 79 -5.82 -4.35 4.46
N SER A 80 -4.84 -3.44 4.46
CA SER A 80 -5.06 -2.00 4.64
C SER A 80 -5.76 -1.36 3.46
N ALA A 81 -5.34 -1.72 2.24
CA ALA A 81 -6.04 -1.31 1.02
C ALA A 81 -7.49 -1.82 1.01
N PHE A 82 -7.71 -3.07 1.44
CA PHE A 82 -9.04 -3.65 1.53
C PHE A 82 -9.93 -2.92 2.55
N GLN A 83 -9.45 -2.74 3.78
CA GLN A 83 -10.19 -2.07 4.85
C GLN A 83 -10.51 -0.60 4.52
N SER A 84 -9.55 0.13 3.96
CA SER A 84 -9.79 1.51 3.53
C SER A 84 -10.82 1.59 2.39
N GLY A 85 -10.84 0.62 1.49
CA GLY A 85 -11.88 0.48 0.46
C GLY A 85 -13.28 0.25 1.08
N GLN A 86 -13.40 -0.66 2.05
CA GLN A 86 -14.67 -0.87 2.78
C GLN A 86 -15.13 0.41 3.50
N ARG A 87 -14.21 1.15 4.11
CA ARG A 87 -14.49 2.45 4.76
C ARG A 87 -15.07 3.45 3.77
N ALA A 88 -14.41 3.66 2.63
CA ALA A 88 -14.88 4.58 1.59
C ALA A 88 -16.24 4.15 1.00
N ALA A 89 -16.42 2.87 0.71
CA ALA A 89 -17.68 2.34 0.20
C ALA A 89 -18.84 2.55 1.18
N LYS A 90 -18.62 2.33 2.49
CA LYS A 90 -19.62 2.59 3.52
C LYS A 90 -19.97 4.08 3.61
N ALA A 91 -18.98 4.97 3.51
CA ALA A 91 -19.19 6.42 3.54
C ALA A 91 -20.04 6.89 2.34
N ILE A 92 -19.69 6.45 1.13
CA ILE A 92 -20.45 6.75 -0.10
C ILE A 92 -21.88 6.24 0.02
N ARG A 93 -22.07 4.99 0.45
CA ARG A 93 -23.41 4.40 0.63
C ARG A 93 -24.24 5.23 1.61
N SER A 94 -23.67 5.62 2.75
CA SER A 94 -24.39 6.44 3.74
C SER A 94 -24.81 7.80 3.17
N GLN A 95 -23.94 8.47 2.40
CA GLN A 95 -24.28 9.75 1.75
C GLN A 95 -25.44 9.60 0.76
N LEU A 96 -25.39 8.57 -0.09
CA LEU A 96 -26.43 8.31 -1.08
C LEU A 96 -27.77 7.91 -0.46
N CYS A 97 -27.76 7.17 0.66
CA CYS A 97 -28.99 6.77 1.35
C CYS A 97 -29.58 7.86 2.26
N SER A 98 -28.83 8.93 2.54
CA SER A 98 -29.28 10.06 3.35
C SER A 98 -29.75 11.25 2.50
N SER A 99 -29.71 11.10 1.17
CA SER A 99 -30.18 12.06 0.16
C SER A 99 -31.56 11.65 -0.35
#